data_AF-A0A371GXE3-F1
#
_entry.id   AF-A0A371GXE3-F1
#
_cell.length_a   1.000
_cell.length_b   1.000
_cell.length_c   1.000
_cell.angle_alpha   90.00
_cell.angle_beta   90.00
_cell.angle_gamma   90.00
#
_symmetry.space_group_name_H-M   'P 1'
#
loop_
_entity.id
_entity.type
_entity.pdbx_description
1 polymer ?
#
loop_
_entity_poly.entity_id
_entity_poly.type
_entity_poly.pdbx_seq_one_letter_code
_entity_poly.pdbx_strand_id
1 'polypeptide(L)'
;MAEQREEELCQQIAMMKAKGKWEAVAIEIDETPIPPNFREIVVEPYDETQDHYAHLQAFQTQMYISGGNDRLSYKLFPRTLRGVAMQWMATLPARSIQTFNDLANSFVSQFATKKVKKLKVEDLFDIEQARGESLKSYLARFNNAAVWVDDLDQKFFVKAFSKGAEDRPI
;
A
#
# COMPACT_ATOMS: atom_id res chain seq x y z
N MET A 1 22.50 -4.40 -16.42
CA MET A 1 21.07 -4.14 -16.11
C MET A 1 20.36 -5.36 -15.54
N ALA A 2 20.36 -6.52 -16.21
CA ALA A 2 19.75 -7.75 -15.67
C ALA A 2 20.52 -8.31 -14.47
N GLU A 3 21.85 -8.31 -14.55
CA GLU A 3 22.76 -8.85 -13.53
C GLU A 3 22.66 -8.11 -12.18
N GLN A 4 22.56 -6.77 -12.22
CA GLN A 4 22.39 -5.94 -11.03
C GLN A 4 21.02 -6.13 -10.36
N ARG A 5 19.99 -6.47 -11.14
CA ARG A 5 18.65 -6.80 -10.61
C ARG A 5 18.62 -8.20 -9.99
N GLU A 6 19.42 -9.13 -10.51
CA GLU A 6 19.59 -10.47 -9.95
C GLU A 6 20.41 -10.45 -8.66
N GLU A 7 21.43 -9.58 -8.57
CA GLU A 7 22.19 -9.39 -7.35
C GLU A 7 21.34 -8.73 -6.23
N GLU A 8 20.57 -7.69 -6.57
CA GLU A 8 19.64 -7.05 -5.63
C GLU A 8 18.58 -8.05 -5.13
N LEU A 9 18.12 -8.95 -6.00
CA LEU A 9 17.22 -10.05 -5.66
C LEU A 9 17.86 -11.02 -4.65
N CYS A 10 19.09 -11.47 -4.90
CA CYS A 10 19.80 -12.37 -4.00
C CYS A 10 20.00 -11.73 -2.61
N GLN A 11 20.33 -10.44 -2.57
CA GLN A 11 20.48 -9.69 -1.32
C GLN A 11 19.14 -9.54 -0.57
N GLN A 12 18.04 -9.26 -1.28
CA GLN A 12 16.71 -9.19 -0.67
C GLN A 12 16.24 -10.54 -0.12
N ILE A 13 16.47 -11.63 -0.87
CA ILE A 13 16.18 -13.00 -0.40
C ILE A 13 16.99 -13.32 0.86
N ALA A 14 18.28 -12.98 0.88
CA ALA A 14 19.14 -13.18 2.04
C ALA A 14 18.65 -12.36 3.26
N MET A 15 18.21 -11.12 3.05
CA MET A 15 17.64 -10.27 4.10
C MET A 15 16.32 -10.82 4.65
N MET A 16 15.47 -11.41 3.81
CA MET A 16 14.26 -12.10 4.24
C MET A 16 14.56 -13.37 5.04
N LYS A 17 15.59 -14.14 4.64
CA LYS A 17 16.07 -15.34 5.36
C LYS A 17 16.65 -14.99 6.74
N ALA A 18 17.44 -13.92 6.83
CA ALA A 18 18.08 -13.48 8.08
C ALA A 18 17.10 -13.06 9.20
N LYS A 19 15.85 -12.73 8.86
CA LYS A 19 14.80 -12.38 9.84
C LYS A 19 14.04 -13.59 10.43
N GLY A 20 14.44 -14.82 10.10
CA GLY A 20 14.12 -16.04 10.88
C GLY A 20 12.67 -16.52 10.88
N LYS A 21 11.79 -16.05 9.98
CA LYS A 21 10.35 -16.40 9.98
C LYS A 21 9.80 -17.07 8.71
N TRP A 22 10.62 -17.29 7.68
CA TRP A 22 10.15 -17.77 6.37
C TRP A 22 10.40 -19.28 6.11
N GLU A 23 10.90 -20.03 7.09
CA GLU A 23 11.62 -21.30 6.87
C GLU A 23 10.84 -22.45 6.21
N ALA A 24 9.51 -22.47 6.20
CA ALA A 24 8.75 -23.55 5.56
C ALA A 24 8.14 -23.20 4.19
N VAL A 25 7.97 -21.90 3.88
CA VAL A 25 7.40 -21.43 2.61
C VAL A 25 8.53 -21.05 1.63
N ALA A 26 9.71 -20.71 2.16
CA ALA A 26 10.90 -20.37 1.38
C ALA A 26 11.42 -21.51 0.49
N ILE A 27 11.48 -22.73 1.01
CA ILE A 27 12.30 -23.78 0.41
C ILE A 27 11.70 -24.22 -0.93
N GLU A 28 10.37 -24.42 -1.02
CA GLU A 28 9.72 -24.82 -2.27
C GLU A 28 9.59 -23.69 -3.32
N ILE A 29 9.53 -22.43 -2.87
CA ILE A 29 9.36 -21.27 -3.76
C ILE A 29 10.71 -20.82 -4.32
N ASP A 30 11.77 -20.89 -3.52
CA ASP A 30 13.14 -20.56 -3.95
C ASP A 30 13.62 -21.57 -5.02
N GLU A 31 13.28 -22.86 -4.87
CA GLU A 31 13.61 -23.92 -5.83
C GLU A 31 12.77 -23.90 -7.13
N THR A 32 11.66 -23.14 -7.18
CA THR A 32 10.83 -23.09 -8.40
C THR A 32 11.62 -22.40 -9.53
N PRO A 33 11.99 -23.11 -10.61
CA PRO A 33 12.73 -22.51 -11.71
C PRO A 33 11.82 -21.57 -12.48
N ILE A 34 12.31 -20.37 -12.79
CA ILE A 34 11.63 -19.48 -13.73
C ILE A 34 11.91 -20.03 -15.13
N PRO A 35 10.89 -20.36 -15.93
CA PRO A 35 11.11 -20.85 -17.29
C PRO A 35 11.94 -19.86 -18.12
N PRO A 36 12.85 -20.32 -18.99
CA PRO A 36 13.73 -19.44 -19.77
C PRO A 36 12.97 -18.54 -20.76
N ASN A 37 11.75 -18.92 -21.13
CA ASN A 37 10.84 -18.15 -21.98
C ASN A 37 9.77 -17.36 -21.18
N PHE A 38 9.90 -17.32 -19.86
CA PHE A 38 8.99 -16.56 -19.01
C PHE A 38 9.17 -15.06 -19.25
N ARG A 39 8.08 -14.37 -19.57
CA ARG A 39 8.12 -12.93 -19.82
C ARG A 39 8.38 -12.18 -18.51
N GLU A 40 9.20 -11.15 -18.58
CA GLU A 40 9.50 -10.31 -17.41
C GLU A 40 8.21 -9.66 -16.89
N ILE A 41 7.99 -9.71 -15.58
CA ILE A 41 6.86 -9.05 -14.95
C ILE A 41 7.15 -7.56 -14.88
N VAL A 42 6.45 -6.79 -15.69
CA VAL A 42 6.53 -5.33 -15.71
C VAL A 42 5.30 -4.77 -14.99
N VAL A 43 5.47 -4.51 -13.70
CA VAL A 43 4.47 -3.87 -12.83
C VAL A 43 5.19 -2.74 -12.09
N GLU A 44 4.54 -1.59 -11.97
CA GLU A 44 5.08 -0.49 -11.17
C GLU A 44 5.28 -0.96 -9.72
N PRO A 45 6.43 -0.67 -9.08
CA PRO A 45 6.64 -1.08 -7.71
C PRO A 45 5.65 -0.38 -6.77
N TYR A 46 4.94 -1.16 -5.98
CA TYR A 46 4.00 -0.66 -4.99
C TYR A 46 4.77 -0.04 -3.81
N ASP A 47 4.56 1.26 -3.64
CA ASP A 47 5.22 2.14 -2.67
C ASP A 47 4.26 2.65 -1.59
N GLU A 48 3.06 2.06 -1.51
CA GLU A 48 2.00 2.39 -0.57
C GLU A 48 1.18 3.63 -0.90
N THR A 49 1.49 4.32 -2.01
CA THR A 49 0.67 5.45 -2.50
C THR A 49 -0.35 5.03 -3.56
N GLN A 50 -0.11 3.92 -4.26
CA GLN A 50 -1.01 3.40 -5.28
C GLN A 50 -2.21 2.65 -4.67
N ASP A 51 -3.27 2.52 -5.46
CA ASP A 51 -4.40 1.66 -5.10
C ASP A 51 -3.98 0.18 -5.06
N HIS A 52 -4.22 -0.46 -3.92
CA HIS A 52 -3.84 -1.85 -3.63
C HIS A 52 -4.51 -2.86 -4.56
N TYR A 53 -5.76 -2.60 -4.94
CA TYR A 53 -6.51 -3.47 -5.84
C TYR A 53 -5.99 -3.33 -7.27
N ALA A 54 -5.70 -2.11 -7.71
CA ALA A 54 -5.11 -1.85 -9.02
C ALA A 54 -3.73 -2.49 -9.17
N HIS A 55 -2.87 -2.37 -8.15
CA HIS A 55 -1.55 -3.03 -8.14
C HIS A 55 -1.66 -4.56 -8.24
N LEU A 56 -2.51 -5.14 -7.40
CA LEU A 56 -2.74 -6.59 -7.38
C LEU A 56 -3.28 -7.09 -8.73
N GLN A 57 -4.25 -6.36 -9.32
CA GLN A 57 -4.82 -6.68 -10.62
C GLN A 57 -3.78 -6.58 -11.74
N ALA A 58 -2.93 -5.55 -11.74
CA ALA A 58 -1.86 -5.39 -12.70
C ALA A 58 -0.88 -6.57 -12.64
N PHE A 59 -0.48 -6.98 -11.43
CA PHE A 59 0.36 -8.16 -11.24
C PHE A 59 -0.29 -9.44 -11.74
N GLN A 60 -1.54 -9.71 -11.36
CA GLN A 60 -2.29 -10.90 -11.81
C GLN A 60 -2.40 -10.97 -13.33
N THR A 61 -2.65 -9.83 -13.98
CA THR A 61 -2.72 -9.73 -15.44
C THR A 61 -1.38 -10.07 -16.09
N GLN A 62 -0.27 -9.54 -15.58
CA GLN A 62 1.07 -9.85 -16.07
C GLN A 62 1.43 -11.32 -15.87
N MET A 63 1.09 -11.90 -14.70
CA MET A 63 1.27 -13.32 -14.43
C MET A 63 0.50 -14.19 -15.42
N TYR A 64 -0.77 -13.86 -15.72
CA TYR A 64 -1.58 -14.57 -16.70
C TYR A 64 -0.97 -14.50 -18.11
N ILE A 65 -0.58 -13.31 -18.57
CA ILE A 65 0.05 -13.11 -19.89
C ILE A 65 1.36 -13.89 -20.03
N SER A 66 2.10 -14.03 -18.93
CA SER A 66 3.41 -14.68 -18.89
C SER A 66 3.33 -16.20 -18.70
N GLY A 67 2.13 -16.78 -18.58
CA GLY A 67 1.94 -18.21 -18.32
C GLY A 67 2.33 -18.62 -16.89
N GLY A 68 2.18 -17.70 -15.94
CA GLY A 68 2.50 -17.90 -14.54
C GLY A 68 1.54 -18.84 -13.82
N ASN A 69 2.03 -19.45 -12.75
CA ASN A 69 1.25 -20.25 -11.80
C ASN A 69 1.42 -19.69 -10.38
N ASP A 70 0.67 -20.20 -9.41
CA ASP A 70 0.74 -19.74 -8.01
C ASP A 70 2.17 -19.74 -7.44
N ARG A 71 2.98 -20.77 -7.74
CA ARG A 71 4.38 -20.86 -7.30
C ARG A 71 5.22 -19.71 -7.83
N LEU A 72 5.11 -19.39 -9.12
CA LEU A 72 5.76 -18.24 -9.74
C LEU A 72 5.20 -16.94 -9.19
N SER A 73 3.90 -16.86 -8.93
CA SER A 73 3.25 -15.66 -8.40
C SER A 73 3.81 -15.31 -7.03
N TYR A 74 4.03 -16.30 -6.17
CA TYR A 74 4.70 -16.07 -4.89
C TYR A 74 6.16 -15.64 -5.01
N LYS A 75 6.89 -16.23 -5.95
CA LYS A 75 8.31 -15.91 -6.16
C LYS A 75 8.48 -14.48 -6.68
N LEU A 76 7.51 -13.99 -7.45
CA LEU A 76 7.62 -12.76 -8.21
C LEU A 76 6.86 -11.59 -7.57
N PHE A 77 5.79 -11.83 -6.81
CA PHE A 77 5.02 -10.76 -6.17
C PHE A 77 5.87 -9.89 -5.23
N PRO A 78 6.78 -10.42 -4.38
CA PRO A 78 7.64 -9.59 -3.54
C PRO A 78 8.50 -8.59 -4.32
N ARG A 79 8.82 -8.89 -5.60
CA ARG A 79 9.61 -8.00 -6.46
C ARG A 79 8.87 -6.75 -6.87
N THR A 80 7.54 -6.77 -6.78
CA THR A 80 6.70 -5.61 -7.09
C THR A 80 6.37 -4.78 -5.86
N LEU A 81 6.94 -5.10 -4.69
CA LEU A 81 6.73 -4.37 -3.44
C LEU A 81 7.97 -3.54 -3.08
N ARG A 82 7.77 -2.40 -2.41
CA ARG A 82 8.83 -1.57 -1.80
C ARG A 82 8.47 -1.22 -0.36
N GLY A 83 9.42 -0.62 0.35
CA GLY A 83 9.16 -0.02 1.68
C GLY A 83 8.53 -0.98 2.70
N VAL A 84 7.46 -0.52 3.34
CA VAL A 84 6.75 -1.28 4.39
C VAL A 84 6.04 -2.49 3.80
N ALA A 85 5.61 -2.43 2.54
CA ALA A 85 4.99 -3.54 1.84
C ALA A 85 5.93 -4.75 1.71
N MET A 86 7.18 -4.48 1.33
CA MET A 86 8.22 -5.50 1.28
C MET A 86 8.53 -6.05 2.69
N GLN A 87 8.61 -5.18 3.69
CA GLN A 87 8.89 -5.61 5.07
C GLN A 87 7.77 -6.48 5.64
N TRP A 88 6.52 -6.14 5.37
CA TRP A 88 5.35 -6.92 5.76
C TRP A 88 5.39 -8.35 5.20
N MET A 89 5.80 -8.51 3.93
CA MET A 89 5.94 -9.84 3.32
C MET A 89 6.84 -10.76 4.15
N ALA A 90 7.91 -10.21 4.73
CA ALA A 90 8.83 -10.96 5.59
C ALA A 90 8.27 -11.27 7.00
N THR A 91 7.13 -10.69 7.38
CA THR A 91 6.47 -10.93 8.68
C THR A 91 5.39 -12.01 8.61
N LEU A 92 5.03 -12.46 7.42
CA LEU A 92 3.98 -13.45 7.21
C LEU A 92 4.35 -14.78 7.88
N PRO A 93 3.42 -15.40 8.64
CA PRO A 93 3.70 -16.67 9.29
C PRO A 93 4.02 -17.77 8.27
N ALA A 94 4.96 -18.64 8.63
CA ALA A 94 5.21 -19.84 7.84
C ALA A 94 3.92 -20.68 7.71
N ARG A 95 3.62 -21.15 6.50
CA ARG A 95 2.46 -22.00 6.14
C ARG A 95 1.08 -21.33 6.26
N SER A 96 0.99 -20.03 6.55
CA SER A 96 -0.31 -19.33 6.57
C SER A 96 -0.86 -19.00 5.18
N ILE A 97 -0.08 -19.25 4.13
CA ILE A 97 -0.39 -18.90 2.76
C ILE A 97 -0.12 -20.14 1.90
N GLN A 98 -1.18 -20.69 1.31
CA GLN A 98 -1.12 -21.94 0.53
C GLN A 98 -1.38 -21.67 -0.95
N THR A 99 -2.25 -20.72 -1.27
CA THR A 99 -2.54 -20.23 -2.62
C THR A 99 -2.19 -18.77 -2.82
N PHE A 100 -1.92 -18.34 -4.06
CA PHE A 100 -1.68 -16.92 -4.33
C PHE A 100 -2.87 -16.05 -3.88
N ASN A 101 -4.07 -16.63 -3.91
CA ASN A 101 -5.28 -15.99 -3.38
C ASN A 101 -5.19 -15.69 -1.88
N ASP A 102 -4.58 -16.55 -1.07
CA ASP A 102 -4.37 -16.30 0.36
C ASP A 102 -3.42 -15.11 0.58
N LEU A 103 -2.39 -15.00 -0.26
CA LEU A 103 -1.45 -13.87 -0.23
C LEU A 103 -2.14 -12.59 -0.66
N ALA A 104 -2.88 -12.63 -1.76
CA ALA A 104 -3.64 -11.50 -2.27
C ALA A 104 -4.63 -10.96 -1.23
N ASN A 105 -5.37 -11.84 -0.56
CA ASN A 105 -6.29 -11.47 0.51
C ASN A 105 -5.56 -10.88 1.71
N SER A 106 -4.42 -11.46 2.10
CA SER A 106 -3.60 -10.95 3.20
C SER A 106 -3.03 -9.56 2.88
N PHE A 107 -2.57 -9.35 1.64
CA PHE A 107 -2.07 -8.07 1.15
C PHE A 107 -3.17 -7.01 1.16
N VAL A 108 -4.32 -7.32 0.58
CA VAL A 108 -5.48 -6.41 0.63
C VAL A 108 -5.89 -6.14 2.07
N SER A 109 -5.96 -7.13 2.96
CA SER A 109 -6.32 -6.88 4.37
C SER A 109 -5.32 -5.96 5.08
N GLN A 110 -4.02 -6.21 4.88
CA GLN A 110 -2.95 -5.43 5.50
C GLN A 110 -2.94 -3.96 5.04
N PHE A 111 -3.19 -3.71 3.76
CA PHE A 111 -3.01 -2.39 3.17
C PHE A 111 -4.33 -1.67 2.85
N ALA A 112 -5.45 -2.38 2.75
CA ALA A 112 -6.79 -1.78 2.78
C ALA A 112 -7.14 -1.24 4.18
N THR A 113 -6.46 -1.66 5.24
CA THR A 113 -6.58 -1.04 6.58
C THR A 113 -5.78 0.24 6.74
N LYS A 114 -4.83 0.53 5.83
CA LYS A 114 -4.42 1.91 5.52
C LYS A 114 -5.47 2.60 4.63
N LYS A 115 -6.76 2.31 4.85
CA LYS A 115 -7.82 3.27 4.58
C LYS A 115 -7.31 4.59 5.12
N VAL A 116 -7.16 5.56 4.23
CA VAL A 116 -7.04 6.95 4.64
C VAL A 116 -8.10 7.13 5.71
N LYS A 117 -7.68 7.51 6.93
CA LYS A 117 -8.63 7.74 8.03
C LYS A 117 -9.63 8.74 7.47
N LYS A 118 -10.82 8.25 7.13
CA LYS A 118 -11.89 9.12 6.69
C LYS A 118 -12.25 9.94 7.90
N LEU A 119 -12.11 11.24 7.78
CA LEU A 119 -12.49 12.16 8.83
C LEU A 119 -14.01 12.11 8.95
N LYS A 120 -14.52 12.21 10.17
CA LYS A 120 -15.92 12.48 10.41
C LYS A 120 -16.19 13.96 10.16
N VAL A 121 -17.45 14.30 9.90
CA VAL A 121 -17.89 15.70 9.83
C VAL A 121 -17.52 16.46 11.12
N GLU A 122 -17.55 15.77 12.27
CA GLU A 122 -17.12 16.27 13.58
C GLU A 122 -15.66 16.76 13.59
N ASP A 123 -14.76 16.06 12.88
CA ASP A 123 -13.33 16.39 12.88
C ASP A 123 -13.04 17.73 12.15
N LEU A 124 -13.96 18.19 11.29
CA LEU A 124 -13.84 19.52 10.67
C LEU A 124 -14.09 20.66 11.65
N PHE A 125 -14.82 20.41 12.75
CA PHE A 125 -15.10 21.43 13.77
C PHE A 125 -13.92 21.71 14.70
N ASP A 126 -12.88 20.88 14.63
CA ASP A 126 -11.63 21.03 15.38
C ASP A 126 -10.56 21.78 14.57
N ILE A 127 -10.85 22.12 13.30
CA ILE A 127 -9.96 22.90 12.45
C ILE A 127 -10.26 24.37 12.65
N GLU A 128 -9.44 25.03 13.46
CA GLU A 128 -9.53 26.46 13.74
C GLU A 128 -8.43 27.23 13.01
N GLN A 129 -8.74 28.49 12.66
CA GLN A 129 -7.76 29.42 12.12
C GLN A 129 -6.77 29.81 13.21
N ALA A 130 -5.49 29.46 13.03
CA ALA A 130 -4.49 29.74 14.05
C ALA A 130 -4.19 31.25 14.16
N ARG A 131 -3.69 31.70 15.32
CA ARG A 131 -3.30 33.09 15.53
C ARG A 131 -2.20 33.51 14.54
N GLY A 132 -2.48 34.53 13.73
CA GLY A 132 -1.56 35.00 12.68
C GLY A 132 -1.60 34.19 11.38
N GLU A 133 -2.43 33.15 11.29
CA GLU A 133 -2.67 32.42 10.05
C GLU A 133 -3.55 33.26 9.11
N SER A 134 -3.16 33.33 7.83
CA SER A 134 -4.01 33.96 6.81
C SER A 134 -5.24 33.11 6.50
N LEU A 135 -6.36 33.75 6.14
CA LEU A 135 -7.59 33.04 5.79
C LEU A 135 -7.38 32.05 4.62
N LYS A 136 -6.48 32.38 3.67
CA LYS A 136 -6.12 31.52 2.55
C LYS A 136 -5.42 30.23 3.01
N SER A 137 -4.50 30.34 3.99
CA SER A 137 -3.82 29.19 4.58
C SER A 137 -4.80 28.29 5.33
N TYR A 138 -5.67 28.90 6.14
CA TYR A 138 -6.72 28.18 6.84
C TYR A 138 -7.65 27.44 5.89
N LEU A 139 -8.17 28.12 4.86
CA LEU A 139 -9.05 27.52 3.84
C LEU A 139 -8.38 26.34 3.13
N ALA A 140 -7.07 26.42 2.85
CA ALA A 140 -6.34 25.31 2.26
C ALA A 140 -6.27 24.09 3.19
N ARG A 141 -6.00 24.29 4.49
CA ARG A 141 -6.03 23.20 5.49
C ARG A 141 -7.42 22.60 5.65
N PHE A 142 -8.43 23.46 5.75
CA PHE A 142 -9.83 23.05 5.89
C PHE A 142 -10.31 22.24 4.68
N ASN A 143 -10.04 22.69 3.46
CA ASN A 143 -10.38 21.97 2.23
C ASN A 143 -9.65 20.62 2.13
N ASN A 144 -8.37 20.59 2.49
CA ASN A 144 -7.60 19.34 2.51
C ASN A 144 -8.21 18.31 3.47
N ALA A 145 -8.73 18.73 4.62
CA ALA A 145 -9.43 17.85 5.54
C ALA A 145 -10.80 17.41 5.01
N ALA A 146 -11.56 18.34 4.40
CA ALA A 146 -12.90 18.07 3.87
C ALA A 146 -12.91 17.00 2.77
N VAL A 147 -11.84 16.90 1.97
CA VAL A 147 -11.66 15.84 0.95
C VAL A 147 -11.71 14.43 1.55
N TRP A 148 -11.39 14.28 2.83
CA TRP A 148 -11.35 12.99 3.51
C TRP A 148 -12.64 12.66 4.28
N VAL A 149 -13.69 13.48 4.18
CA VAL A 149 -14.98 13.25 4.85
C VAL A 149 -15.99 12.62 3.87
N ASP A 150 -16.63 11.52 4.28
CA ASP A 150 -17.73 10.91 3.51
C ASP A 150 -19.05 11.68 3.73
N ASP A 151 -19.85 11.82 2.67
CA ASP A 151 -21.22 12.36 2.68
C ASP A 151 -21.34 13.75 3.36
N LEU A 152 -20.40 14.63 3.04
CA LEU A 152 -20.32 15.96 3.62
C LEU A 152 -21.44 16.87 3.09
N ASP A 153 -22.48 17.06 3.90
CA ASP A 153 -23.55 18.02 3.64
C ASP A 153 -23.00 19.46 3.66
N GLN A 154 -23.31 20.23 2.61
CA GLN A 154 -22.90 21.62 2.42
C GLN A 154 -23.24 22.51 3.62
N LYS A 155 -24.34 22.24 4.32
CA LYS A 155 -24.74 22.96 5.54
C LYS A 155 -23.74 22.74 6.68
N PHE A 156 -23.22 21.53 6.85
CA PHE A 156 -22.22 21.22 7.86
C PHE A 156 -20.84 21.75 7.47
N PHE A 157 -20.50 21.72 6.17
CA PHE A 157 -19.27 22.35 5.66
C PHE A 157 -19.20 23.83 6.03
N VAL A 158 -20.25 24.59 5.70
CA VAL A 158 -20.31 26.03 6.00
C VAL A 158 -20.27 26.28 7.51
N LYS A 159 -21.00 25.49 8.29
CA LYS A 159 -21.05 25.65 9.75
C LYS A 159 -19.69 25.40 10.42
N ALA A 160 -18.99 24.33 10.01
CA ALA A 160 -17.65 24.02 10.54
C ALA A 160 -16.63 25.09 10.12
N PHE A 161 -16.67 25.52 8.85
CA PHE A 161 -15.79 26.58 8.35
C PHE A 161 -15.96 27.90 9.10
N SER A 162 -17.21 28.35 9.27
CA SER A 162 -17.54 29.59 9.99
C SER A 162 -17.08 29.54 11.44
N LYS A 163 -17.34 28.43 12.16
CA LYS A 163 -16.87 28.24 13.55
C LYS A 163 -15.35 28.42 13.64
N GLY A 164 -14.58 27.73 12.81
CA GLY A 164 -13.12 27.81 12.86
C GLY A 164 -12.53 29.15 12.41
N ALA A 165 -13.27 29.94 11.62
CA ALA A 165 -12.86 31.29 11.20
C ALA A 165 -13.26 32.41 12.19
N GLU A 166 -14.25 32.15 13.04
CA GLU A 166 -14.77 33.07 14.06
C GLU A 166 -13.95 33.04 15.36
N ASP A 167 -13.29 31.92 15.69
CA ASP A 167 -12.51 31.72 16.92
C ASP A 167 -11.16 32.47 16.96
N ARG A 168 -11.08 33.63 16.30
CA ARG A 168 -9.93 34.53 16.36
C ARG A 168 -9.81 35.09 17.78
N PRO A 169 -8.73 34.79 18.53
CA PRO A 169 -8.47 35.51 19.76
C PRO A 169 -8.07 36.93 19.37
N ILE A 170 -8.84 37.91 19.86
CA ILE A 170 -8.57 39.35 19.72
C ILE A 170 -7.18 39.67 20.29
#